data_AF-A0A7X7LLT0-F1
#
_entry.id   AF-A0A7X7LLT0-F1
#
_cell.length_a   1.000
_cell.length_b   1.000
_cell.length_c   1.000
_cell.angle_alpha   90.00
_cell.angle_beta   90.00
_cell.angle_gamma   90.00
#
_symmetry.space_group_name_H-M   'P 1'
#
loop_
_entity.id
_entity.type
_entity.pdbx_description
1 polymer ?
#
loop_
_entity_poly.entity_id
_entity_poly.type
_entity_poly.pdbx_seq_one_letter_code
_entity_poly.pdbx_strand_id
1 'polypeptide(L)' 'MKTMTDYARQRQMEKSIIISNTRCQLCQTLIGDREYLVYKERYFHKQCLKKENN' A
#
# COMPACT_ATOMS: atom_id res chain seq x y z
N MET A 1 -19.26 -18.42 17.95
CA MET A 1 -19.08 -17.30 17.00
C MET A 1 -17.61 -16.88 16.99
N LYS A 2 -16.77 -17.41 16.09
CA LYS A 2 -15.33 -17.05 15.96
C LYS A 2 -14.89 -16.79 14.51
N THR A 3 -15.80 -16.93 13.55
CA THR A 3 -15.50 -16.93 12.11
C THR A 3 -15.45 -15.53 11.47
N MET A 4 -16.10 -14.51 12.05
CA MET A 4 -16.04 -13.16 11.48
C MET A 4 -14.65 -12.51 11.60
N THR A 5 -13.89 -12.89 12.63
CA THR A 5 -12.53 -12.39 12.89
C THR A 5 -11.50 -12.89 11.88
N ASP A 6 -11.63 -14.14 11.44
CA ASP A 6 -10.64 -14.77 10.54
C ASP A 6 -10.77 -14.25 9.12
N TYR A 7 -12.01 -14.07 8.63
CA TYR A 7 -12.26 -13.55 7.29
C TYR A 7 -11.79 -12.10 7.13
N ALA A 8 -12.06 -11.25 8.13
CA ALA A 8 -11.59 -9.86 8.11
C ALA A 8 -10.06 -9.78 8.12
N ARG A 9 -9.40 -10.64 8.90
CA ARG A 9 -7.94 -10.75 8.93
C ARG A 9 -7.37 -11.23 7.60
N GLN A 10 -7.96 -12.26 6.98
CA GLN A 10 -7.56 -12.74 5.65
C GLN A 10 -7.66 -11.63 4.61
N ARG A 11 -8.79 -10.92 4.54
CA ARG A 11 -8.94 -9.78 3.62
C ARG A 11 -7.91 -8.68 3.86
N GLN A 12 -7.53 -8.40 5.11
CA GLN A 12 -6.50 -7.42 5.41
C GLN A 12 -5.12 -7.87 4.92
N MET A 13 -4.78 -9.15 5.13
CA MET A 13 -3.54 -9.72 4.60
C MET A 13 -3.50 -9.68 3.07
N GLU A 14 -4.56 -10.12 2.40
CA GLU A 14 -4.65 -10.09 0.93
C GLU A 14 -4.50 -8.67 0.40
N LYS A 15 -5.19 -7.70 1.00
CA LYS A 15 -5.03 -6.28 0.65
C LYS A 15 -3.60 -5.80 0.85
N SER A 16 -2.97 -6.13 1.97
CA SER A 16 -1.58 -5.75 2.26
C SER A 16 -0.61 -6.35 1.23
N ILE A 17 -0.83 -7.60 0.82
CA ILE A 17 -0.02 -8.28 -0.20
C ILE A 17 -0.18 -7.60 -1.57
N ILE A 18 -1.40 -7.23 -1.95
CA ILE A 18 -1.64 -6.52 -3.22
C ILE A 18 -0.91 -5.18 -3.20
N ILE A 19 -1.04 -4.43 -2.10
CA ILE A 19 -0.44 -3.11 -1.98
C ILE A 19 1.08 -3.20 -1.96
N SER A 20 1.66 -4.15 -1.21
CA SER A 20 3.12 -4.31 -1.15
C SER A 20 3.72 -4.67 -2.50
N ASN A 21 2.99 -5.40 -3.34
CA ASN A 21 3.37 -5.71 -4.73
C ASN A 21 3.04 -4.61 -5.73
N THR A 22 2.32 -3.56 -5.34
CA THR A 22 2.03 -2.42 -6.20
C THR A 22 3.27 -1.53 -6.30
N ARG A 23 3.50 -0.93 -7.48
CA ARG A 23 4.63 -0.01 -7.70
C ARG A 23 4.23 1.42 -7.38
N CYS A 24 5.15 2.16 -6.78
CA CYS A 24 5.02 3.61 -6.64
C CYS A 24 5.05 4.27 -8.01
N GLN A 25 4.12 5.19 -8.27
CA GLN A 25 4.05 5.87 -9.57
C GLN A 25 5.26 6.77 -9.85
N LEU A 26 5.90 7.33 -8.82
CA LEU A 26 7.02 8.27 -8.96
C LEU A 26 8.35 7.56 -9.23
N CYS A 27 8.69 6.56 -8.42
CA CYS A 27 9.98 5.88 -8.52
C CYS A 27 9.92 4.50 -9.18
N GLN A 28 8.73 4.01 -9.52
CA GLN A 28 8.48 2.70 -10.14
C GLN A 28 8.97 1.49 -9.31
N THR A 29 9.37 1.70 -8.05
CA THR A 29 9.75 0.62 -7.13
C THR A 29 8.54 0.13 -6.33
N LEU A 30 8.59 -1.12 -5.87
CA LEU A 30 7.51 -1.72 -5.06
C LEU A 30 7.25 -0.90 -3.79
N ILE A 31 5.97 -0.78 -3.41
CA ILE A 31 5.57 -0.17 -2.14
C ILE A 31 6.15 -0.97 -0.97
N GLY A 32 6.07 -2.30 -1.03
CA GLY A 32 6.56 -3.18 0.03
C GLY A 32 5.87 -2.87 1.35
N ASP A 33 6.66 -2.86 2.43
CA ASP A 33 6.23 -2.46 3.78
C ASP A 33 6.43 -0.97 4.07
N ARG A 34 6.76 -0.16 3.06
CA ARG A 34 7.02 1.27 3.24
C ARG A 34 5.71 2.04 3.39
N GLU A 35 5.76 3.15 4.12
CA GLU A 35 4.62 4.05 4.21
C GLU A 35 4.21 4.57 2.82
N TYR A 36 2.93 4.41 2.50
CA TYR A 36 2.36 4.82 1.23
C TYR A 36 1.17 5.75 1.40
N LEU A 37 0.85 6.46 0.33
CA LEU A 37 -0.35 7.25 0.13
C LEU A 37 -1.01 6.83 -1.17
N VAL A 38 -2.34 6.90 -1.20
CA VAL A 38 -3.14 6.65 -2.39
C VAL A 38 -3.74 7.98 -2.84
N TYR A 39 -3.51 8.36 -4.10
CA TYR A 39 -4.05 9.57 -4.69
C TYR A 39 -4.48 9.29 -6.13
N LYS A 40 -5.74 9.63 -6.47
CA LYS A 40 -6.34 9.34 -7.80
C LYS A 40 -6.06 7.90 -8.27
N GLU A 41 -6.35 6.93 -7.40
CA GLU A 41 -6.18 5.49 -7.67
C GLU A 41 -4.73 5.04 -7.94
N ARG A 42 -3.74 5.90 -7.65
CA ARG A 42 -2.32 5.59 -7.78
C ARG A 42 -1.65 5.51 -6.41
N TYR A 43 -0.65 4.64 -6.31
CA TYR A 43 0.11 4.41 -5.08
C TYR A 43 1.44 5.15 -5.12
N PHE A 44 1.80 5.75 -3.98
CA PHE A 44 3.01 6.56 -3.83
C PHE A 44 3.69 6.25 -2.51
N HIS A 45 5.02 6.13 -2.49
CA HIS A 45 5.74 6.19 -1.21
C HIS A 45 5.59 7.60 -0.62
N LYS A 46 5.36 7.70 0.70
CA LYS A 46 5.35 9.01 1.38
C LYS A 46 6.65 9.79 1.17
N GLN A 47 7.80 9.09 1.17
CA GLN A 47 9.10 9.71 0.91
C GLN A 47 9.25 10.25 -0.52
N CYS A 48 8.68 9.58 -1.52
CA CYS A 48 8.74 10.07 -2.90
C CYS A 48 7.95 11.38 -3.06
N LEU A 49 6.80 11.51 -2.40
CA LEU A 49 6.03 12.75 -2.40
C LEU A 49 6.74 13.91 -1.68
N LYS A 50 7.49 13.63 -0.60
CA LYS A 50 8.30 14.67 0.07
C LYS A 50 9.47 15.18 -0.78
N LYS A 51 10.01 14.33 -1.66
CA LYS A 51 11.12 14.70 -2.56
C LYS A 51 10.68 15.57 -3.74
N GLU A 52 9.42 15.51 -4.15
CA GLU A 52 8.90 16.38 -5.23
C GLU A 52 8.50 17.78 -4.77
N ASN A 53 8.35 18.00 -3.45
CA ASN A 53 7.95 19.28 -2.88
C ASN A 53 9.13 20.19 -2.48
N ASN A 54 10.34 19.92 -2.96
CA ASN A 54 11.54 20.71 -2.65
C ASN A 54 12.28 21.12 -3.91
#